data_AF-Q9LEJ8-F1
#
_entry.id   AF-Q9LEJ8-F1
#
_cell.length_a   1.000
_cell.length_b   1.000
_cell.length_c   1.000
_cell.angle_alpha   90.00
_cell.angle_beta   90.00
_cell.angle_gamma   90.00
#
_symmetry.space_group_name_H-M   'P 1'
#
loop_
_entity.id
_entity.type
_entity.pdbx_description
1 polymer ?
#
loop_
_entity_poly.entity_id
_entity_poly.type
_entity_poly.pdbx_seq_one_letter_code
_entity_poly.pdbx_strand_id
1 'polypeptide(L)'
;MSQPDSLVAEIEVKTSADHFYDTLKGKKQHRIHDVAPHHIHKVEVHEGEWDKSGNIKVLTFADGDTVETLKERVDFDDENQK
;
A
#
# COMPACT_ATOMS: atom_id res chain seq x y z
N MET A 1 16.73 -24.81 -4.36
CA MET A 1 15.62 -23.82 -4.39
C MET A 1 15.78 -22.98 -3.14
N SER A 2 15.98 -21.66 -3.27
CA SER A 2 16.10 -20.79 -2.09
C SER A 2 14.78 -20.81 -1.33
N GLN A 3 14.82 -20.92 -0.01
CA GLN A 3 13.63 -20.76 0.84
C GLN A 3 13.16 -19.29 0.78
N PRO A 4 11.87 -19.00 1.01
CA PRO A 4 11.41 -17.63 1.12
C PRO A 4 12.04 -16.99 2.37
N ASP A 5 12.87 -15.97 2.15
CA ASP A 5 13.36 -15.12 3.22
C ASP A 5 12.30 -14.05 3.53
N SER A 6 12.06 -13.80 4.82
CA SER A 6 11.12 -12.78 5.30
C SER A 6 11.91 -11.64 5.95
N LEU A 7 11.56 -10.41 5.61
CA LEU A 7 12.07 -9.20 6.25
C LEU A 7 10.92 -8.53 7.00
N VAL A 8 11.11 -8.25 8.29
CA VAL A 8 10.11 -7.60 9.14
C VAL A 8 10.75 -6.37 9.79
N ALA A 9 10.03 -5.25 9.74
CA ALA A 9 10.37 -4.02 10.44
C ALA A 9 9.15 -3.54 11.23
N GLU A 10 9.37 -3.10 12.47
CA GLU A 10 8.34 -2.54 13.34
C GLU A 10 8.73 -1.09 13.66
N ILE A 11 7.79 -0.16 13.45
CA ILE A 11 7.97 1.27 13.71
C ILE A 11 6.80 1.80 14.53
N GLU A 12 7.10 2.64 15.53
CA GLU A 12 6.07 3.33 16.30
C GLU A 12 5.63 4.60 15.55
N VAL A 13 4.32 4.75 15.33
CA VAL A 13 3.73 5.93 14.68
C VAL A 13 2.82 6.67 15.65
N LYS A 14 2.79 7.99 15.55
CA LYS A 14 1.99 8.86 16.44
C LYS A 14 0.49 8.92 16.07
N THR A 15 0.11 8.39 14.90
CA THR A 15 -1.29 8.37 14.44
C THR A 15 -2.02 7.17 15.04
N SER A 16 -3.35 7.23 15.14
CA SER A 16 -4.13 6.05 15.53
C SER A 16 -4.02 4.94 14.48
N ALA A 17 -4.13 3.69 14.94
CA ALA A 17 -4.10 2.50 14.11
C ALA A 17 -5.17 2.56 13.00
N ASP A 18 -6.42 2.89 13.37
CA ASP A 18 -7.54 3.04 12.42
C ASP A 18 -7.24 4.02 11.30
N HIS A 19 -6.67 5.19 11.64
CA HIS A 19 -6.38 6.22 10.66
C HIS A 19 -5.24 5.80 9.72
N PHE A 20 -4.23 5.11 10.24
CA PHE A 20 -3.14 4.58 9.43
C PHE A 20 -3.63 3.48 8.50
N TYR A 21 -4.40 2.52 9.02
CA TYR A 21 -4.99 1.43 8.26
C TYR A 21 -5.90 1.94 7.14
N ASP A 22 -6.83 2.85 7.45
CA ASP A 22 -7.70 3.49 6.48
C ASP A 22 -6.96 4.26 5.38
N THR A 23 -5.77 4.77 5.68
CA THR A 23 -4.96 5.50 4.69
C THR A 23 -4.35 4.53 3.67
N LEU A 24 -3.94 3.35 4.12
CA LEU A 24 -3.38 2.30 3.28
C LEU A 24 -4.45 1.47 2.56
N LYS A 25 -5.65 1.38 3.13
CA LYS A 25 -6.79 0.64 2.58
C LYS A 25 -7.68 1.54 1.71
N GLY A 26 -8.33 0.92 0.72
CA GLY A 26 -9.60 1.42 0.23
C GLY A 26 -9.53 2.74 -0.53
N LYS A 27 -10.61 3.53 -0.42
CA LYS A 27 -10.82 4.84 -1.02
C LYS A 27 -9.77 5.88 -0.70
N LYS A 28 -8.95 5.80 0.35
CA LYS A 28 -7.91 6.84 0.59
C LYS A 28 -6.60 6.51 -0.10
N GLN A 29 -6.38 5.25 -0.49
CA GLN A 29 -5.13 4.77 -1.05
C GLN A 29 -4.75 5.47 -2.36
N HIS A 30 -5.73 5.83 -3.21
CA HIS A 30 -5.46 6.57 -4.45
C HIS A 30 -4.87 7.97 -4.20
N ARG A 31 -4.96 8.50 -2.97
CA ARG A 31 -4.41 9.79 -2.54
C ARG A 31 -3.12 9.67 -1.76
N ILE A 32 -2.53 8.48 -1.63
CA ILE A 32 -1.31 8.33 -0.82
C ILE A 32 -0.12 9.10 -1.40
N HIS A 33 -0.14 9.42 -2.69
CA HIS A 33 0.81 10.33 -3.33
C HIS A 33 0.71 11.77 -2.79
N ASP A 34 -0.44 12.22 -2.28
CA ASP A 34 -0.57 13.52 -1.58
C ASP A 34 0.20 13.51 -0.25
N VAL A 35 0.29 12.33 0.41
CA VAL A 35 0.92 12.16 1.72
C VAL A 35 2.44 11.97 1.58
N ALA A 36 2.88 11.24 0.56
CA ALA A 36 4.28 10.92 0.34
C ALA A 36 4.70 11.14 -1.14
N PRO A 37 4.64 12.39 -1.64
CA PRO A 37 4.82 12.68 -3.07
C PRO A 37 6.23 12.39 -3.60
N HIS A 38 7.24 12.39 -2.71
CA HIS A 38 8.62 12.06 -3.06
C HIS A 38 8.87 10.55 -3.20
N HIS A 39 7.97 9.72 -2.67
CA HIS A 39 8.11 8.27 -2.69
C HIS A 39 7.08 7.63 -3.61
N ILE A 40 5.83 8.07 -3.57
CA ILE A 40 4.74 7.55 -4.39
C ILE A 40 4.36 8.57 -5.45
N HIS A 41 4.54 8.21 -6.71
CA HIS A 41 4.22 9.09 -7.85
C HIS A 41 2.80 8.85 -8.36
N LYS A 42 2.33 7.60 -8.34
CA LYS A 42 1.03 7.24 -8.91
C LYS A 42 0.46 5.97 -8.28
N VAL A 43 -0.85 5.93 -8.06
CA VAL A 43 -1.58 4.71 -7.69
C VAL A 43 -2.84 4.61 -8.53
N GLU A 44 -3.03 3.48 -9.20
CA GLU A 44 -4.20 3.23 -10.05
C GLU A 44 -4.76 1.83 -9.79
N VAL A 45 -6.09 1.71 -9.77
CA VAL A 45 -6.76 0.41 -9.82
C VAL A 45 -6.72 -0.09 -11.26
N HIS A 46 -6.23 -1.32 -11.41
CA HIS A 46 -6.22 -2.03 -12.68
C HIS A 46 -7.43 -2.95 -12.80
N GLU A 47 -7.77 -3.68 -11.73
CA GLU A 47 -8.94 -4.57 -11.66
C GLU A 47 -9.64 -4.44 -10.30
N GLY A 48 -10.97 -4.44 -10.30
CA GLY A 48 -11.80 -4.37 -9.09
C GLY A 48 -12.14 -2.94 -8.65
N GLU A 49 -12.45 -2.78 -7.37
CA GLU A 49 -12.80 -1.51 -6.74
C GLU A 49 -11.87 -1.26 -5.56
N TRP A 50 -11.54 0.01 -5.29
CA TRP A 50 -10.63 0.41 -4.20
C TRP A 50 -11.02 -0.23 -2.85
N ASP A 51 -12.30 -0.24 -2.51
CA ASP A 51 -12.77 -0.71 -1.19
C ASP A 51 -13.07 -2.20 -1.10
N LYS A 52 -12.75 -2.98 -2.14
CA LYS A 52 -12.96 -4.43 -2.13
C LYS A 52 -11.63 -5.16 -2.01
N SER A 53 -11.58 -6.11 -1.06
CA SER A 53 -10.49 -7.09 -0.98
C SER A 53 -10.38 -7.85 -2.30
N GLY A 54 -9.15 -8.19 -2.68
CA GLY A 54 -8.83 -8.83 -3.95
C GLY A 54 -8.71 -7.87 -5.13
N ASN A 55 -8.74 -6.55 -4.90
CA ASN A 55 -8.46 -5.59 -5.97
C ASN A 55 -7.00 -5.72 -6.44
N ILE A 56 -6.76 -5.32 -7.68
CA ILE A 56 -5.43 -5.26 -8.25
C ILE A 56 -5.10 -3.80 -8.55
N LYS A 57 -3.99 -3.34 -7.99
CA LYS A 57 -3.48 -1.99 -8.19
C LYS A 57 -2.12 -1.98 -8.86
N VAL A 58 -1.82 -0.86 -9.51
CA VAL A 58 -0.53 -0.54 -10.06
C VAL A 58 0.01 0.67 -9.32
N LEU A 59 1.19 0.52 -8.72
CA LEU A 59 1.88 1.53 -7.93
C LEU A 59 3.14 1.96 -8.67
N THR A 60 3.31 3.26 -8.89
CA THR A 60 4.56 3.85 -9.39
C THR A 60 5.24 4.60 -8.26
N PHE A 61 6.47 4.22 -7.93
CA PHE A 61 7.21 4.74 -6.78
C PHE A 61 8.69 4.98 -7.11
N ALA A 62 9.36 5.79 -6.29
CA ALA A 62 10.80 6.01 -6.36
C ALA A 62 11.54 4.93 -5.56
N ASP A 63 12.53 4.30 -6.19
CA ASP A 63 13.49 3.40 -5.54
C ASP A 63 14.89 4.01 -5.68
N GLY A 64 15.33 4.74 -4.65
CA GLY A 64 16.53 5.55 -4.73
C GLY A 64 16.44 6.59 -5.85
N ASP A 65 17.28 6.45 -6.88
CA ASP A 65 17.34 7.36 -8.04
C ASP A 65 16.49 6.87 -9.24
N THR A 66 15.86 5.70 -9.15
CA THR A 66 15.03 5.13 -10.23
C THR A 66 13.55 5.26 -9.91
N VAL A 67 12.72 5.16 -10.95
CA VAL A 67 11.27 5.09 -10.82
C VAL A 67 10.81 3.73 -11.32
N GLU A 68 10.11 3.01 -10.44
CA GLU A 68 9.64 1.66 -10.72
C GLU A 68 8.11 1.59 -10.71
N THR A 69 7.57 0.48 -11.24
CA THR A 69 6.14 0.21 -11.24
C THR A 69 5.87 -1.24 -10.85
N LEU A 70 5.02 -1.42 -9.84
CA LEU A 70 4.61 -2.71 -9.29
C LEU A 70 3.12 -2.93 -9.51
N LYS A 71 2.73 -4.13 -9.98
CA LYS A 71 1.34 -4.60 -10.00
C LYS A 71 1.14 -5.56 -8.83
N GLU A 72 0.17 -5.29 -7.97
CA GLU A 72 -0.08 -6.09 -6.77
C GLU A 72 -1.58 -6.35 -6.55
N ARG A 73 -1.90 -7.51 -5.98
CA ARG A 73 -3.23 -7.82 -5.44
C ARG A 73 -3.24 -7.45 -3.97
N VAL A 74 -4.30 -6.79 -3.53
CA VAL A 74 -4.46 -6.34 -2.14
C VAL A 74 -5.62 -7.07 -1.48
N ASP A 75 -5.36 -7.64 -0.31
CA ASP A 75 -6.38 -8.26 0.51
C ASP A 75 -6.51 -7.53 1.85
N PHE A 76 -7.74 -7.36 2.32
CA PHE A 76 -8.05 -6.64 3.56
C PHE A 76 -8.43 -7.63 4.65
N ASP A 77 -7.76 -7.54 5.79
CA ASP A 77 -8.12 -8.25 7.01
C ASP A 77 -8.72 -7.27 8.01
N ASP A 78 -10.03 -7.06 7.90
CA ASP A 78 -10.76 -6.13 8.76
C ASP A 78 -11.01 -6.69 10.17
N GLU A 79 -10.96 -8.01 10.33
CA GLU A 79 -11.22 -8.68 11.60
C GLU A 79 -10.04 -8.53 12.59
N ASN A 80 -8.83 -8.30 12.06
CA ASN A 80 -7.60 -8.12 12.84
C ASN A 80 -7.12 -6.66 12.95
N GLN A 81 -8.00 -5.67 12.71
CA GLN A 81 -7.72 -4.24 12.98
C GLN A 81 -7.61 -3.97 14.49
N LYS A 82 -6.48 -4.33 15.11
CA LYS A 82 -6.19 -4.10 16.53
C LYS A 82 -5.23 -2.94 16.75
#